data_AF-A0A2E3RJM7-F1
#
_entry.id   AF-A0A2E3RJM7-F1
#
_cell.length_a   1.000
_cell.length_b   1.000
_cell.length_c   1.000
_cell.angle_alpha   90.00
_cell.angle_beta   90.00
_cell.angle_gamma   90.00
#
_symmetry.space_group_name_H-M   'P 1'
#
loop_
_entity.id
_entity.type
_entity.pdbx_description
1 polymer ?
#
loop_
_entity_poly.entity_id
_entity_poly.type
_entity_poly.pdbx_seq_one_letter_code
_entity_poly.pdbx_strand_id
1 'polypeptide(L)'
;MNKYIMFTDMVGYSKLTGDDQNLALELLKEHDKIIEPIIKINKGSIVKRIGDAIVAIFDHSSNIIDSAVEIQRALKKRNISNTKSRQIVIRIGLHYGEITLKNDEVYGLGYDIASSIEPVAEFAGIAFSQELYDTSHHNNELVINGSDNQFFVRPVAEFTFKVCPDEVMVYKLYLSLLDWYDESHVQASTYLQKQNIKKQIYKIKNFDLDIKLNTDHKKLALHYLDEHNLSLSIYHFKMFKDQNQEKSLEIEFQIINIFCNIGLTRMVERLCKDLDQSYFVDYINGLNYFNAKDLTNSQIKFENVLEQKNVTSYFIDSILYLLIIYFKNQDYHKGVDLLSFHEKIFKNHILKNQINYIKKIFEDFKNNLFNDQIMIDNDFSNIEVNTRSKNYLFLFWFYIQYNQKLNKTEDALIYQNYSRELINNLTNKISGHQLKETFNQSPFLHQMLMEDIDIVFNSNDLSDDLVDIDIDLNIDENIFKFCFECGFNNSKSFKFCPSCGNKLTK
;
A
#
# COMPACT_ATOMS: atom_id res chain seq x y z
N MET A 1 -10.46 -20.25 -31.14
CA MET A 1 -9.70 -18.99 -30.88
C MET A 1 -9.24 -18.99 -29.43
N ASN A 2 -8.03 -18.48 -29.14
CA ASN A 2 -7.55 -18.43 -27.75
C ASN A 2 -8.09 -17.20 -27.01
N LYS A 3 -8.58 -17.41 -25.79
CA LYS A 3 -9.08 -16.36 -24.91
C LYS A 3 -8.70 -16.64 -23.46
N TYR A 4 -8.71 -15.58 -22.67
CA TYR A 4 -8.65 -15.65 -21.22
C TYR A 4 -10.07 -15.82 -20.69
N ILE A 5 -10.30 -16.83 -19.86
CA ILE A 5 -11.64 -17.29 -19.47
C ILE A 5 -11.72 -17.24 -17.95
N MET A 6 -12.73 -16.54 -17.44
CA MET A 6 -13.06 -16.45 -16.02
C MET A 6 -14.36 -17.19 -15.76
N PHE A 7 -14.34 -18.03 -14.73
CA PHE A 7 -15.53 -18.62 -14.11
C PHE A 7 -15.64 -18.12 -12.68
N THR A 8 -16.84 -17.71 -12.28
CA THR A 8 -17.17 -17.42 -10.88
C THR A 8 -18.35 -18.27 -10.45
N ASP A 9 -18.46 -18.59 -9.17
CA ASP A 9 -19.60 -19.31 -8.57
C ASP A 9 -19.76 -18.93 -7.09
N MET A 10 -21.00 -18.83 -6.59
CA MET A 10 -21.26 -18.49 -5.18
C MET A 10 -21.19 -19.74 -4.29
N VAL A 11 -20.39 -19.63 -3.23
CA VAL A 11 -20.26 -20.71 -2.24
C VAL A 11 -21.58 -20.90 -1.50
N GLY A 12 -22.15 -22.11 -1.63
CA GLY A 12 -23.34 -22.52 -0.87
C GLY A 12 -24.67 -21.98 -1.39
N TYR A 13 -24.70 -21.38 -2.58
CA TYR A 13 -25.91 -20.79 -3.16
C TYR A 13 -27.07 -21.78 -3.31
N SER A 14 -26.78 -22.99 -3.79
CA SER A 14 -27.80 -24.04 -3.93
C SER A 14 -28.48 -24.38 -2.60
N LYS A 15 -27.71 -24.42 -1.50
CA LYS A 15 -28.26 -24.66 -0.16
C LYS A 15 -29.10 -23.47 0.31
N LEU A 16 -28.59 -22.25 0.14
CA LEU A 16 -29.32 -21.03 0.50
C LEU A 16 -30.64 -20.92 -0.25
N THR A 17 -30.68 -21.30 -1.52
CA THR A 17 -31.92 -21.27 -2.33
C THR A 17 -33.00 -22.22 -1.77
N GLY A 18 -32.59 -23.36 -1.20
CA GLY A 18 -33.51 -24.29 -0.54
C GLY A 18 -33.98 -23.82 0.83
N ASP A 19 -33.11 -23.12 1.57
CA ASP A 19 -33.40 -22.63 2.94
C ASP A 19 -34.19 -21.31 2.93
N ASP A 20 -33.81 -20.35 2.08
CA ASP A 20 -34.42 -19.02 1.92
C ASP A 20 -34.24 -18.48 0.48
N GLN A 21 -35.20 -18.79 -0.38
CA GLN A 21 -35.18 -18.40 -1.79
C GLN A 21 -35.17 -16.87 -2.00
N ASN A 22 -35.84 -16.10 -1.14
CA ASN A 22 -35.90 -14.65 -1.29
C ASN A 22 -34.54 -14.02 -1.02
N LEU A 23 -33.88 -14.45 0.05
CA LEU A 23 -32.53 -14.01 0.37
C LEU A 23 -31.53 -14.45 -0.72
N ALA A 24 -31.65 -15.66 -1.25
CA ALA A 24 -30.80 -16.13 -2.35
C ALA A 24 -30.90 -15.24 -3.59
N LEU A 25 -32.13 -14.89 -4.01
CA LEU A 25 -32.35 -14.01 -5.16
C LEU A 25 -31.89 -12.58 -4.90
N GLU A 26 -32.00 -12.09 -3.66
CA GLU A 26 -31.49 -10.78 -3.27
C GLU A 26 -29.96 -10.73 -3.35
N LEU A 27 -29.27 -11.71 -2.77
CA LEU A 27 -27.81 -11.79 -2.80
C LEU A 27 -27.27 -11.99 -4.23
N LEU A 28 -27.96 -12.76 -5.08
CA LEU A 28 -27.58 -12.91 -6.48
C LEU A 28 -27.67 -11.58 -7.24
N LYS A 29 -28.73 -10.79 -7.01
CA LYS A 29 -28.85 -9.45 -7.62
C LYS A 29 -27.76 -8.51 -7.16
N GLU A 30 -27.37 -8.56 -5.88
CA GLU A 30 -26.27 -7.76 -5.37
C GLU A 30 -24.90 -8.22 -5.92
N HIS A 31 -24.70 -9.52 -6.02
CA HIS A 31 -23.54 -10.15 -6.65
C HIS A 31 -23.35 -9.62 -8.09
N ASP A 32 -24.38 -9.72 -8.92
CA ASP A 32 -24.30 -9.28 -10.32
C ASP A 32 -24.05 -7.77 -10.43
N LYS A 33 -24.71 -6.96 -9.60
CA LYS A 33 -24.49 -5.50 -9.55
C LYS A 33 -23.05 -5.11 -9.22
N ILE A 34 -22.30 -5.95 -8.51
CA ILE A 34 -20.91 -5.70 -8.14
C ILE A 34 -19.97 -6.21 -9.23
N ILE A 35 -20.21 -7.42 -9.73
CA ILE A 35 -19.26 -8.11 -10.61
C ILE A 35 -19.33 -7.59 -12.05
N GLU A 36 -20.52 -7.38 -12.59
CA GLU A 36 -20.67 -7.02 -14.01
C GLU A 36 -19.97 -5.71 -14.40
N PRO A 37 -20.05 -4.62 -13.60
CA PRO A 37 -19.33 -3.40 -13.90
C PRO A 37 -17.81 -3.61 -13.89
N ILE A 38 -17.29 -4.40 -12.96
CA ILE A 38 -15.84 -4.67 -12.83
C ILE A 38 -15.32 -5.41 -14.05
N ILE A 39 -16.03 -6.47 -14.48
CA ILE A 39 -15.69 -7.21 -15.70
C ILE A 39 -15.65 -6.26 -16.91
N LYS A 40 -16.67 -5.40 -17.04
CA LYS A 40 -16.77 -4.47 -18.17
C LYS A 40 -15.68 -3.40 -18.16
N ILE A 41 -15.37 -2.81 -17.01
CA ILE A 41 -14.30 -1.81 -16.84
C ILE A 41 -12.94 -2.40 -17.24
N ASN A 42 -12.71 -3.66 -16.85
CA ASN A 42 -11.51 -4.42 -17.23
C ASN A 42 -11.59 -5.04 -18.63
N LYS A 43 -12.44 -4.50 -19.53
CA LYS A 43 -12.55 -4.92 -20.95
C LYS A 43 -12.90 -6.40 -21.13
N GLY A 44 -13.59 -7.00 -20.16
CA GLY A 44 -14.16 -8.33 -20.24
C GLY A 44 -15.55 -8.34 -20.85
N SER A 45 -15.92 -9.49 -21.42
CA SER A 45 -17.25 -9.75 -21.96
C SER A 45 -17.89 -10.94 -21.26
N ILE A 46 -19.06 -10.75 -20.65
CA ILE A 46 -19.84 -11.84 -20.06
C ILE A 46 -20.52 -12.61 -21.21
N VAL A 47 -20.14 -13.86 -21.39
CA VAL A 47 -20.64 -14.73 -22.46
C VAL A 47 -21.74 -15.66 -21.99
N LYS A 48 -21.81 -15.97 -20.69
CA LYS A 48 -22.81 -16.90 -20.15
C LYS A 48 -23.08 -16.64 -18.67
N ARG A 49 -24.33 -16.90 -18.26
CA ARG A 49 -24.76 -16.98 -16.85
C ARG A 49 -25.39 -18.35 -16.62
N ILE A 50 -25.01 -19.03 -15.55
CA ILE A 50 -25.52 -20.37 -15.21
C ILE A 50 -25.90 -20.37 -13.72
N GLY A 51 -27.14 -20.00 -13.42
CA GLY A 51 -27.55 -19.80 -12.02
C GLY A 51 -26.80 -18.62 -11.40
N ASP A 52 -26.02 -18.90 -10.37
CA ASP A 52 -25.12 -17.96 -9.70
C ASP A 52 -23.71 -17.88 -10.32
N ALA A 53 -23.43 -18.72 -11.32
CA ALA A 53 -22.16 -18.70 -12.01
C ALA A 53 -22.11 -17.69 -13.17
N ILE A 54 -21.00 -16.96 -13.29
CA ILE A 54 -20.71 -16.05 -14.39
C ILE A 54 -19.53 -16.58 -15.19
N VAL A 55 -19.66 -16.59 -16.52
CA VAL A 55 -18.58 -16.89 -17.45
C VAL A 55 -18.24 -15.64 -18.26
N ALA A 56 -17.01 -15.18 -18.15
CA ALA A 56 -16.51 -14.03 -18.87
C ALA A 56 -15.22 -14.34 -19.65
N ILE A 57 -15.02 -13.64 -20.76
CA ILE A 57 -13.82 -13.75 -21.59
C ILE A 57 -13.10 -12.42 -21.73
N PHE A 58 -11.77 -12.48 -21.86
CA PHE A 58 -10.89 -11.33 -22.01
C PHE A 58 -9.85 -11.59 -23.10
N ASP A 59 -9.26 -10.51 -23.62
CA ASP A 59 -8.22 -10.52 -24.65
C ASP A 59 -6.79 -10.44 -24.11
N HIS A 60 -6.62 -10.05 -22.84
CA HIS A 60 -5.32 -9.87 -22.21
C HIS A 60 -5.28 -10.49 -20.82
N SER A 61 -4.12 -11.05 -20.44
CA SER A 61 -3.88 -11.65 -19.13
C SER A 61 -4.02 -10.63 -18.00
N SER A 62 -3.51 -9.41 -18.18
CA SER A 62 -3.62 -8.34 -17.19
C SER A 62 -5.09 -8.03 -16.84
N ASN A 63 -5.95 -7.92 -17.86
CA ASN A 63 -7.37 -7.60 -17.71
C ASN A 63 -8.15 -8.63 -16.89
N ILE A 64 -7.93 -9.93 -17.16
CA ILE A 64 -8.61 -11.00 -16.41
C ILE A 64 -8.12 -11.07 -14.95
N ILE A 65 -6.83 -10.85 -14.73
CA ILE A 65 -6.20 -10.84 -13.40
C ILE A 65 -6.72 -9.66 -12.58
N ASP A 66 -6.69 -8.45 -13.14
CA ASP A 66 -7.18 -7.23 -12.49
C ASP A 66 -8.66 -7.37 -12.15
N SER A 67 -9.47 -7.83 -13.11
CA SER A 67 -10.91 -8.08 -12.89
C SER A 67 -11.14 -9.06 -11.73
N ALA A 68 -10.42 -10.18 -11.67
CA ALA A 68 -10.60 -11.18 -10.62
C ALA A 68 -10.27 -10.62 -9.23
N VAL A 69 -9.15 -9.90 -9.12
CA VAL A 69 -8.71 -9.28 -7.88
C VAL A 69 -9.68 -8.18 -7.43
N GLU A 70 -10.13 -7.32 -8.34
CA GLU A 70 -11.08 -6.26 -8.05
C GLU A 70 -12.42 -6.81 -7.59
N ILE A 71 -12.92 -7.88 -8.22
CA ILE A 71 -14.13 -8.58 -7.77
C ILE A 71 -13.98 -9.04 -6.32
N GLN A 72 -12.90 -9.78 -6.00
CA GLN A 72 -12.71 -10.29 -4.64
C GLN A 72 -12.55 -9.15 -3.62
N ARG A 73 -11.87 -8.06 -3.98
CA ARG A 73 -11.75 -6.86 -3.12
C ARG A 73 -13.09 -6.19 -2.89
N ALA A 74 -13.90 -6.01 -3.93
CA ALA A 74 -15.23 -5.40 -3.81
C ALA A 74 -16.15 -6.23 -2.92
N LEU A 75 -16.17 -7.55 -3.10
CA LEU A 75 -16.93 -8.46 -2.25
C LEU A 75 -16.41 -8.49 -0.81
N LYS A 76 -15.09 -8.49 -0.60
CA LYS A 76 -14.49 -8.38 0.75
C LYS A 76 -14.93 -7.10 1.44
N LYS A 77 -14.89 -5.95 0.75
CA LYS A 77 -15.34 -4.64 1.27
C LYS A 77 -16.83 -4.68 1.64
N ARG A 78 -17.69 -5.21 0.76
CA ARG A 78 -19.12 -5.39 1.05
C ARG A 78 -19.33 -6.27 2.28
N ASN A 79 -18.64 -7.40 2.36
CA ASN A 79 -18.84 -8.41 3.41
C ASN A 79 -18.41 -7.93 4.81
N ILE A 80 -17.47 -6.98 4.90
CA ILE A 80 -17.09 -6.34 6.18
C ILE A 80 -18.28 -5.60 6.81
N SER A 81 -19.16 -5.01 5.99
CA SER A 81 -20.32 -4.25 6.44
C SER A 81 -21.61 -5.08 6.58
N ASN A 82 -21.53 -6.41 6.42
CA ASN A 82 -22.69 -7.30 6.41
C ASN A 82 -22.57 -8.42 7.45
N THR A 83 -23.72 -8.95 7.90
CA THR A 83 -23.76 -10.14 8.76
C THR A 83 -23.26 -11.37 8.00
N LYS A 84 -22.77 -12.39 8.72
CA LYS A 84 -22.30 -13.65 8.13
C LYS A 84 -23.31 -14.30 7.17
N SER A 85 -24.61 -14.25 7.51
CA SER A 85 -25.68 -14.81 6.67
C SER A 85 -25.90 -14.06 5.36
N ARG A 86 -25.43 -12.82 5.24
CA ARG A 86 -25.52 -11.99 4.03
C ARG A 86 -24.19 -11.86 3.29
N GLN A 87 -23.14 -12.55 3.72
CA GLN A 87 -21.85 -12.48 3.04
C GLN A 87 -21.94 -13.21 1.70
N ILE A 88 -21.48 -12.54 0.65
CA ILE A 88 -21.36 -13.12 -0.69
C ILE A 88 -19.93 -13.62 -0.81
N VAL A 89 -19.77 -14.94 -0.77
CA VAL A 89 -18.47 -15.60 -0.92
C VAL A 89 -18.48 -16.31 -2.25
N ILE A 90 -17.52 -15.98 -3.12
CA ILE A 90 -17.37 -16.64 -4.41
C ILE A 90 -16.02 -17.33 -4.52
N ARG A 91 -15.95 -18.29 -5.43
CA ARG A 91 -14.71 -18.83 -5.97
C ARG A 91 -14.53 -18.28 -7.38
N ILE A 92 -13.27 -18.08 -7.78
CA ILE A 92 -12.93 -17.64 -9.14
C ILE A 92 -11.89 -18.60 -9.73
N GLY A 93 -12.18 -19.15 -10.90
CA GLY A 93 -11.27 -19.95 -11.70
C GLY A 93 -10.89 -19.22 -12.99
N LEU A 94 -9.60 -19.14 -13.29
CA LEU A 94 -9.08 -18.47 -14.48
C LEU A 94 -8.27 -19.44 -15.35
N HIS A 95 -8.39 -19.30 -16.67
CA HIS A 95 -7.66 -20.13 -17.64
C HIS A 95 -7.35 -19.33 -18.91
N TYR A 96 -6.31 -19.74 -19.62
CA TYR A 96 -6.03 -19.29 -20.98
C TYR A 96 -6.05 -20.49 -21.91
N GLY A 97 -6.93 -20.46 -22.92
CA GLY A 97 -7.08 -21.61 -23.81
C GLY A 97 -8.03 -21.39 -24.97
N GLU A 98 -8.16 -22.41 -25.80
CA GLU A 98 -8.99 -22.35 -27.00
C GLU A 98 -10.49 -22.48 -26.67
N ILE A 99 -11.27 -21.54 -27.20
CA ILE A 99 -12.73 -21.57 -27.20
C ILE A 99 -13.31 -21.38 -28.60
N THR A 100 -14.54 -21.83 -28.76
CA THR A 100 -15.42 -21.54 -29.89
C THR A 100 -16.62 -20.75 -29.40
N LEU A 101 -16.93 -19.64 -30.08
CA LEU A 101 -18.17 -18.89 -29.88
C LEU A 101 -19.14 -19.19 -31.01
N LYS A 102 -20.37 -19.58 -30.68
CA LYS A 102 -21.44 -19.81 -31.66
C LYS A 102 -22.78 -19.45 -31.03
N ASN A 103 -23.57 -18.60 -31.69
CA ASN A 103 -24.90 -18.19 -31.23
C ASN A 103 -24.92 -17.70 -29.76
N ASP A 104 -23.97 -16.82 -29.40
CA ASP A 104 -23.76 -16.31 -28.03
C ASP A 104 -23.44 -17.37 -26.96
N GLU A 105 -23.12 -18.59 -27.38
CA GLU A 105 -22.65 -19.65 -26.49
C GLU A 105 -21.15 -19.86 -26.64
N VAL A 106 -20.51 -20.27 -25.54
CA VAL A 106 -19.09 -20.59 -25.45
C VAL A 106 -18.90 -22.08 -25.22
N TYR A 107 -17.98 -22.68 -25.99
CA TYR A 107 -17.66 -24.11 -25.98
C TYR A 107 -16.16 -24.33 -26.18
N GLY A 108 -15.71 -25.55 -25.89
CA GLY A 108 -14.36 -26.03 -26.21
C GLY A 108 -13.55 -26.34 -24.96
N LEU A 109 -12.38 -26.95 -25.18
CA LEU A 109 -11.53 -27.43 -24.10
C LEU A 109 -11.14 -26.33 -23.11
N GLY A 110 -10.88 -25.10 -23.58
CA GLY A 110 -10.57 -23.98 -22.69
C GLY A 110 -11.73 -23.64 -21.75
N TYR A 111 -12.97 -23.67 -22.23
CA TYR A 111 -14.16 -23.46 -21.39
C TYR A 111 -14.28 -24.59 -20.35
N ASP A 112 -14.11 -25.83 -20.78
CA ASP A 112 -14.24 -27.01 -19.93
C ASP A 112 -13.18 -27.05 -18.81
N ILE A 113 -11.93 -26.71 -19.13
CA ILE A 113 -10.84 -26.59 -18.14
C ILE A 113 -11.12 -25.45 -17.18
N ALA A 114 -11.49 -24.26 -17.66
CA ALA A 114 -11.79 -23.11 -16.80
C ALA A 114 -12.92 -23.43 -15.80
N SER A 115 -13.97 -24.13 -16.26
CA SER A 115 -15.07 -24.60 -15.41
C SER A 115 -14.64 -25.62 -14.35
N SER A 116 -13.52 -26.31 -14.57
CA SER A 116 -12.96 -27.29 -13.64
C SER A 116 -12.00 -26.66 -12.61
N ILE A 117 -11.46 -25.47 -12.90
CA ILE A 117 -10.54 -24.74 -12.01
C ILE A 117 -11.31 -23.99 -10.90
N GLU A 118 -12.45 -23.39 -11.22
CA GLU A 118 -13.25 -22.64 -10.23
C GLU A 118 -13.60 -23.48 -8.98
N PRO A 119 -14.07 -24.74 -9.09
CA PRO A 119 -14.44 -25.55 -7.92
C PRO A 119 -13.26 -25.90 -7.01
N VAL A 120 -12.03 -25.84 -7.51
CA VAL A 120 -10.82 -26.13 -6.73
C VAL A 120 -10.18 -24.86 -6.15
N ALA A 121 -10.74 -23.67 -6.41
CA ALA A 121 -10.30 -22.44 -5.77
C ALA A 121 -10.65 -22.44 -4.27
N GLU A 122 -9.85 -21.73 -3.48
CA GLU A 122 -10.19 -21.44 -2.09
C GLU A 122 -11.45 -20.56 -2.04
N PHE A 123 -12.28 -20.69 -1.01
CA PHE A 123 -13.41 -19.78 -0.78
C PHE A 123 -12.91 -18.34 -0.63
N ALA A 124 -13.53 -17.39 -1.35
CA ALA A 124 -13.03 -16.02 -1.52
C ALA A 124 -11.62 -15.94 -2.14
N GLY A 125 -11.17 -17.02 -2.79
CA GLY A 125 -9.88 -17.13 -3.47
C GLY A 125 -10.00 -17.09 -4.99
N ILE A 126 -8.83 -17.04 -5.63
CA ILE A 126 -8.68 -17.06 -7.08
C ILE A 126 -7.68 -18.18 -7.39
N ALA A 127 -8.11 -19.11 -8.25
CA ALA A 127 -7.26 -20.17 -8.78
C ALA A 127 -7.07 -19.98 -10.29
N PHE A 128 -5.90 -20.34 -10.81
CA PHE A 128 -5.64 -20.24 -12.24
C PHE A 128 -4.67 -21.30 -12.77
N SER A 129 -4.76 -21.60 -14.07
CA SER A 129 -3.97 -22.67 -14.71
C SER A 129 -2.53 -22.27 -15.04
N GLN A 130 -1.70 -23.28 -15.31
CA GLN A 130 -0.35 -23.12 -15.87
C GLN A 130 -0.33 -22.25 -17.13
N GLU A 131 -1.27 -22.44 -18.05
CA GLU A 131 -1.31 -21.68 -19.32
C GLU A 131 -1.55 -20.18 -19.07
N LEU A 132 -2.36 -19.83 -18.05
CA LEU A 132 -2.50 -18.43 -17.66
C LEU A 132 -1.23 -17.92 -16.97
N TYR A 133 -0.60 -18.73 -16.13
CA TYR A 133 0.69 -18.40 -15.50
C TYR A 133 1.76 -18.08 -16.57
N ASP A 134 1.94 -18.97 -17.54
CA ASP A 134 2.95 -18.87 -18.60
C ASP A 134 2.78 -17.61 -19.46
N THR A 135 1.54 -17.11 -19.60
CA THR A 135 1.23 -15.90 -20.37
C THR A 135 1.16 -14.62 -19.54
N SER A 136 1.37 -14.69 -18.22
CA SER A 136 1.26 -13.55 -17.29
C SER A 136 2.50 -13.30 -16.43
N HIS A 137 3.34 -14.32 -16.21
CA HIS A 137 4.55 -14.18 -15.41
C HIS A 137 5.67 -13.46 -16.17
N HIS A 138 6.65 -12.93 -15.44
CA HIS A 138 7.95 -12.56 -15.99
C HIS A 138 9.04 -13.40 -15.35
N ASN A 139 10.05 -13.79 -16.13
CA ASN A 139 11.23 -14.53 -15.66
C ASN A 139 10.97 -15.84 -14.88
N ASN A 140 9.78 -16.44 -15.05
CA ASN A 140 9.27 -17.60 -14.33
C ASN A 140 9.17 -17.39 -12.81
N GLU A 141 8.96 -16.16 -12.35
CA GLU A 141 8.79 -15.84 -10.94
C GLU A 141 7.36 -16.12 -10.46
N LEU A 142 7.17 -16.30 -9.14
CA LEU A 142 5.85 -16.37 -8.50
C LEU A 142 5.18 -14.99 -8.40
N VAL A 143 5.37 -14.20 -9.45
CA VAL A 143 4.88 -12.84 -9.65
C VAL A 143 4.27 -12.77 -11.05
N ILE A 144 3.02 -12.34 -11.11
CA ILE A 144 2.29 -12.11 -12.35
C ILE A 144 1.94 -10.64 -12.50
N ASN A 145 1.85 -10.16 -13.74
CA ASN A 145 1.55 -8.76 -14.02
C ASN A 145 0.04 -8.56 -14.27
N GLY A 146 -0.54 -7.64 -13.52
CA GLY A 146 -1.75 -6.91 -13.91
C GLY A 146 -1.40 -5.73 -14.81
N SER A 147 -2.32 -4.79 -14.99
CA SER A 147 -2.11 -3.62 -15.86
C SER A 147 -1.13 -2.62 -15.22
N ASP A 148 -1.35 -2.28 -13.94
CA ASP A 148 -0.54 -1.29 -13.20
C ASP A 148 0.01 -1.83 -11.86
N ASN A 149 -0.13 -3.14 -11.62
CA ASN A 149 0.27 -3.79 -10.39
C ASN A 149 0.84 -5.19 -10.67
N GLN A 150 1.61 -5.69 -9.71
CA GLN A 150 2.03 -7.07 -9.68
C GLN A 150 1.30 -7.82 -8.57
N PHE A 151 1.00 -9.09 -8.84
CA PHE A 151 0.34 -10.00 -7.91
C PHE A 151 1.24 -11.20 -7.64
N PHE A 152 1.09 -11.75 -6.44
CA PHE A 152 1.89 -12.88 -5.98
C PHE A 152 1.06 -14.14 -6.04
N VAL A 153 1.72 -15.24 -6.39
CA VAL A 153 1.05 -16.51 -6.64
C VAL A 153 1.79 -17.64 -5.93
N ARG A 154 1.13 -18.77 -5.71
CA ARG A 154 1.79 -20.01 -5.31
C ARG A 154 1.19 -21.20 -6.05
N PRO A 155 2.00 -22.16 -6.49
CA PRO A 155 1.50 -23.43 -7.00
C PRO A 155 0.78 -24.17 -5.86
N VAL A 156 -0.36 -24.76 -6.19
CA VAL A 156 -1.21 -25.49 -5.22
C VAL A 156 -1.03 -26.98 -5.40
N ALA A 157 -1.34 -27.49 -6.59
CA ALA A 157 -1.23 -28.90 -6.94
C ALA A 157 -1.42 -29.07 -8.46
N GLU A 158 -1.03 -30.23 -8.96
CA GLU A 158 -1.42 -30.70 -10.29
C GLU A 158 -2.74 -31.42 -10.21
N PHE A 159 -3.69 -31.06 -11.08
CA PHE A 159 -5.04 -31.62 -11.09
C PHE A 159 -5.27 -32.46 -12.34
N THR A 160 -5.93 -33.60 -12.17
CA THR A 160 -6.45 -34.41 -13.28
C THR A 160 -7.95 -34.16 -13.39
N PHE A 161 -8.36 -33.37 -14.38
CA PHE A 161 -9.76 -33.07 -14.62
C PHE A 161 -10.39 -34.12 -15.53
N LYS A 162 -11.70 -34.34 -15.43
CA LYS A 162 -12.38 -35.32 -16.31
C LYS A 162 -12.33 -34.94 -17.79
N VAL A 163 -12.25 -33.64 -18.06
CA VAL A 163 -12.31 -33.04 -19.40
C VAL A 163 -10.96 -33.03 -20.11
N CYS A 164 -9.86 -33.21 -19.37
CA CYS A 164 -8.50 -33.20 -19.90
C CYS A 164 -7.69 -34.35 -19.28
N PRO A 165 -7.16 -35.29 -20.09
CA PRO A 165 -6.37 -36.40 -19.57
C PRO A 165 -5.01 -35.94 -18.99
N ASP A 166 -4.50 -34.79 -19.43
CA ASP A 166 -3.24 -34.24 -18.97
C ASP A 166 -3.41 -33.52 -17.62
N GLU A 167 -2.36 -33.57 -16.81
CA GLU A 167 -2.32 -32.90 -15.50
C GLU A 167 -2.18 -31.38 -15.69
N VAL A 168 -3.05 -30.62 -15.03
CA VAL A 168 -3.05 -29.15 -15.07
C VAL A 168 -2.50 -28.63 -13.75
N MET A 169 -1.36 -27.95 -13.76
CA MET A 169 -0.87 -27.23 -12.59
C MET A 169 -1.79 -26.04 -12.30
N VAL A 170 -2.27 -25.94 -11.06
CA VAL A 170 -3.12 -24.85 -10.60
C VAL A 170 -2.38 -24.01 -9.56
N TYR A 171 -2.47 -22.70 -9.73
CA TYR A 171 -1.90 -21.68 -8.87
C TYR A 171 -2.99 -20.96 -8.08
N LYS A 172 -2.66 -20.58 -6.84
CA LYS A 172 -3.42 -19.67 -6.01
C LYS A 172 -2.88 -18.26 -6.20
N LEU A 173 -3.78 -17.29 -6.44
CA LEU A 173 -3.46 -15.88 -6.53
C LEU A 173 -3.83 -15.16 -5.22
N TYR A 174 -2.91 -14.34 -4.70
CA TYR A 174 -3.09 -13.61 -3.44
C TYR A 174 -3.50 -12.16 -3.69
N LEU A 175 -4.52 -11.70 -2.95
CA LEU A 175 -5.05 -10.33 -3.06
C LEU A 175 -4.09 -9.27 -2.49
N SER A 176 -3.19 -9.68 -1.60
CA SER A 176 -2.17 -8.83 -0.98
C SER A 176 -0.84 -9.57 -0.82
N LEU A 177 0.26 -8.83 -0.88
CA LEU A 177 1.60 -9.35 -0.58
C LEU A 177 1.70 -9.89 0.85
N LEU A 178 0.96 -9.30 1.81
CA LEU A 178 1.03 -9.70 3.21
C LEU A 178 0.43 -11.09 3.42
N ASP A 179 -0.70 -11.39 2.76
CA ASP A 179 -1.30 -12.72 2.80
C ASP A 179 -0.36 -13.76 2.16
N TRP A 180 0.32 -13.40 1.07
CA TRP A 180 1.33 -14.26 0.42
C TRP A 180 2.58 -14.48 1.27
N TYR A 181 3.01 -13.45 2.00
CA TYR A 181 4.18 -13.50 2.88
C TYR A 181 3.95 -14.39 4.10
N ASP A 182 2.77 -14.29 4.71
CA ASP A 182 2.38 -15.04 5.93
C ASP A 182 2.09 -16.52 5.64
N GLU A 183 1.64 -16.87 4.43
CA GLU A 183 1.38 -18.26 4.05
C GLU A 183 2.61 -18.91 3.42
N SER A 184 3.05 -20.08 3.92
CA SER A 184 4.15 -20.84 3.33
C SER A 184 3.73 -21.68 2.11
N HIS A 185 4.70 -22.21 1.35
CA HIS A 185 4.42 -23.04 0.18
C HIS A 185 3.69 -24.34 0.58
N VAL A 186 4.02 -24.90 1.74
CA VAL A 186 3.35 -26.09 2.29
C VAL A 186 1.89 -25.77 2.65
N GLN A 187 1.62 -24.55 3.12
CA GLN A 187 0.29 -24.14 3.56
C GLN A 187 -0.67 -23.86 2.40
N ALA A 188 -0.14 -23.42 1.25
CA ALA A 188 -0.93 -23.00 0.09
C ALA A 188 -1.93 -24.05 -0.44
N SER A 189 -1.66 -25.35 -0.24
CA SER A 189 -2.54 -26.44 -0.67
C SER A 189 -3.43 -27.00 0.45
N THR A 190 -3.28 -26.52 1.69
CA THR A 190 -4.00 -27.08 2.85
C THR A 190 -5.51 -26.85 2.79
N TYR A 191 -5.96 -25.80 2.10
CA TYR A 191 -7.39 -25.50 1.93
C TYR A 191 -8.11 -26.60 1.12
N LEU A 192 -7.42 -27.31 0.22
CA LEU A 192 -8.01 -28.38 -0.58
C LEU A 192 -8.61 -29.47 0.31
N GLN A 193 -7.87 -29.89 1.34
CA GLN A 193 -8.35 -30.88 2.30
C GLN A 193 -9.48 -30.33 3.17
N LYS A 194 -9.37 -29.07 3.62
CA LYS A 194 -10.40 -28.40 4.44
C LYS A 194 -11.72 -28.24 3.69
N GLN A 195 -11.66 -28.05 2.37
CA GLN A 195 -12.83 -27.93 1.49
C GLN A 195 -13.30 -29.27 0.91
N ASN A 196 -12.77 -30.40 1.38
CA ASN A 196 -13.13 -31.75 0.93
C ASN A 196 -12.91 -31.99 -0.58
N ILE A 197 -11.92 -31.35 -1.18
CA ILE A 197 -11.50 -31.67 -2.54
C ILE A 197 -10.93 -33.09 -2.56
N LYS A 198 -11.37 -33.91 -3.52
CA LYS A 198 -11.04 -35.35 -3.57
C LYS A 198 -9.55 -35.55 -3.82
N LYS A 199 -8.83 -36.21 -2.92
CA LYS A 199 -7.37 -36.49 -3.06
C LYS A 199 -6.96 -37.23 -4.33
N GLN A 200 -7.89 -37.92 -4.99
CA GLN A 200 -7.66 -38.67 -6.22
C GLN A 200 -7.59 -37.79 -7.48
N ILE A 201 -8.07 -36.54 -7.42
CA ILE A 201 -8.04 -35.62 -8.56
C ILE A 201 -6.86 -34.64 -8.52
N TYR A 202 -5.98 -34.73 -7.52
CA TYR A 202 -4.82 -33.85 -7.44
C TYR A 202 -3.60 -34.51 -6.80
N LYS A 203 -2.43 -34.04 -7.20
CA LYS A 203 -1.13 -34.41 -6.62
C LYS A 203 -0.42 -33.15 -6.16
N ILE A 204 -0.14 -33.07 -4.86
CA ILE A 204 0.71 -32.01 -4.33
C ILE A 204 2.13 -32.38 -4.75
N LYS A 205 2.72 -31.63 -5.67
CA LYS A 205 4.16 -31.68 -5.88
C LYS A 205 4.82 -30.93 -4.73
N ASN A 206 5.87 -31.52 -4.16
CA ASN A 206 6.84 -30.74 -3.41
C ASN A 206 7.41 -29.77 -4.43
N PHE A 207 6.95 -28.54 -4.34
CA PHE A 207 7.47 -27.50 -5.16
C PHE A 207 8.85 -27.20 -4.61
N ASP A 208 9.87 -27.83 -5.19
CA ASP A 208 11.22 -27.35 -4.99
C ASP A 208 11.19 -25.88 -5.38
N LEU A 209 11.58 -25.01 -4.45
CA LEU A 209 11.77 -23.58 -4.69
C LEU A 209 12.83 -23.31 -5.77
N ASP A 210 13.35 -24.37 -6.41
CA ASP A 210 14.20 -24.45 -7.60
C ASP A 210 13.56 -23.86 -8.88
N ILE A 211 12.53 -23.00 -8.76
CA ILE A 211 12.18 -22.04 -9.82
C ILE A 211 13.41 -21.26 -10.30
N LYS A 212 14.52 -21.25 -9.55
CA LYS A 212 15.89 -21.30 -10.11
C LYS A 212 16.88 -21.52 -8.97
N LEU A 213 17.57 -22.67 -8.96
CA LEU A 213 18.85 -22.84 -8.22
C LEU A 213 19.89 -21.77 -8.60
N ASN A 214 19.68 -21.05 -9.71
CA ASN A 214 20.59 -20.04 -10.26
C ASN A 214 20.13 -18.57 -10.06
N THR A 215 18.99 -18.30 -9.41
CA THR A 215 18.59 -16.92 -9.14
C THR A 215 19.20 -16.45 -7.83
N ASP A 216 20.05 -15.42 -7.90
CA ASP A 216 20.53 -14.74 -6.71
C ASP A 216 19.43 -13.81 -6.17
N HIS A 217 18.50 -14.41 -5.41
CA HIS A 217 17.39 -13.68 -4.79
C HIS A 217 17.89 -12.60 -3.82
N LYS A 218 19.02 -12.79 -3.12
CA LYS A 218 19.59 -11.75 -2.25
C LYS A 218 20.00 -10.53 -3.06
N LYS A 219 20.70 -10.73 -4.18
CA LYS A 219 21.11 -9.64 -5.07
C LYS A 219 19.92 -8.92 -5.71
N LEU A 220 18.91 -9.65 -6.18
CA LEU A 220 17.69 -9.06 -6.72
C LEU A 220 16.92 -8.26 -5.67
N ALA A 221 16.81 -8.79 -4.44
CA ALA A 221 16.14 -8.10 -3.35
C ALA A 221 16.80 -6.75 -3.03
N LEU A 222 18.13 -6.71 -3.01
CA LEU A 222 18.91 -5.49 -2.82
C LEU A 222 18.76 -4.53 -4.00
N HIS A 223 18.79 -5.03 -5.24
CA HIS A 223 18.58 -4.23 -6.43
C HIS A 223 17.20 -3.54 -6.43
N TYR A 224 16.12 -4.30 -6.16
CA TYR A 224 14.78 -3.72 -6.06
C TYR A 224 14.62 -2.79 -4.85
N LEU A 225 15.36 -3.01 -3.77
CA LEU A 225 15.40 -2.08 -2.64
C LEU A 225 16.00 -0.74 -3.06
N ASP A 226 17.11 -0.76 -3.81
CA ASP A 226 17.77 0.43 -4.34
C ASP A 226 16.87 1.18 -5.34
N GLU A 227 16.12 0.45 -6.17
CA GLU A 227 15.12 1.04 -7.08
C GLU A 227 13.88 1.55 -6.35
N HIS A 228 13.69 1.22 -5.08
CA HIS A 228 12.51 1.48 -4.26
C HIS A 228 11.26 0.67 -4.66
N ASN A 229 11.42 -0.44 -5.37
CA ASN A 229 10.36 -1.42 -5.54
C ASN A 229 10.28 -2.33 -4.31
N LEU A 230 9.65 -1.80 -3.26
CA LEU A 230 9.59 -2.46 -1.94
C LEU A 230 8.86 -3.81 -1.99
N SER A 231 7.84 -3.96 -2.83
CA SER A 231 7.06 -5.19 -2.96
C SER A 231 7.88 -6.33 -3.55
N LEU A 232 8.63 -6.07 -4.64
CA LEU A 232 9.53 -7.08 -5.22
C LEU A 232 10.73 -7.35 -4.32
N SER A 233 11.24 -6.33 -3.63
CA SER A 233 12.31 -6.53 -2.65
C SER A 233 11.89 -7.50 -1.53
N ILE A 234 10.69 -7.32 -0.95
CA ILE A 234 10.12 -8.27 0.03
C ILE A 234 9.96 -9.66 -0.57
N TYR A 235 9.44 -9.75 -1.80
CA TYR A 235 9.28 -11.03 -2.49
C TYR A 235 10.61 -11.78 -2.61
N HIS A 236 11.67 -11.13 -3.11
CA HIS A 236 12.96 -11.78 -3.28
C HIS A 236 13.64 -12.11 -1.94
N PHE A 237 13.55 -11.23 -0.93
CA PHE A 237 14.05 -11.56 0.41
C PHE A 237 13.31 -12.76 1.01
N LYS A 238 12.00 -12.85 0.83
CA LYS A 238 11.19 -13.98 1.28
C LYS A 238 11.56 -15.26 0.55
N MET A 239 11.75 -15.21 -0.78
CA MET A 239 12.22 -16.36 -1.56
C MET A 239 13.60 -16.84 -1.09
N PHE A 240 14.54 -15.92 -0.85
CA PHE A 240 15.86 -16.25 -0.30
C PHE A 240 15.76 -16.92 1.09
N LYS A 241 14.89 -16.39 1.97
CA LYS A 241 14.65 -16.93 3.31
C LYS A 241 14.04 -18.35 3.24
N ASP A 242 13.07 -18.56 2.36
CA ASP A 242 12.39 -19.85 2.22
C ASP A 242 13.31 -20.92 1.60
N GLN A 243 14.23 -20.55 0.70
CA GLN A 243 15.18 -21.46 0.05
C GLN A 243 16.31 -21.93 0.97
N ASN A 244 16.97 -21.01 1.69
CA ASN A 244 18.19 -21.34 2.41
C ASN A 244 17.94 -21.99 3.77
N GLN A 245 16.69 -21.95 4.29
CA GLN A 245 16.32 -22.33 5.67
C GLN A 245 17.18 -21.67 6.77
N GLU A 246 18.09 -20.77 6.39
CA GLU A 246 19.01 -20.07 7.26
C GLU A 246 18.28 -18.85 7.82
N LYS A 247 18.24 -18.76 9.16
CA LYS A 247 17.76 -17.58 9.87
C LYS A 247 18.83 -16.48 9.79
N SER A 248 19.05 -15.95 8.60
CA SER A 248 19.89 -14.76 8.46
C SER A 248 19.16 -13.57 9.08
N LEU A 249 19.63 -13.17 10.27
CA LEU A 249 19.12 -12.01 11.00
C LEU A 249 19.13 -10.75 10.11
N GLU A 250 20.12 -10.63 9.22
CA GLU A 250 20.25 -9.54 8.26
C GLU A 250 19.05 -9.47 7.30
N ILE A 251 18.65 -10.60 6.71
CA ILE A 251 17.53 -10.66 5.75
C ILE A 251 16.20 -10.39 6.45
N GLU A 252 16.01 -10.97 7.63
CA GLU A 252 14.81 -10.73 8.44
C GLU A 252 14.70 -9.25 8.81
N PHE A 253 15.81 -8.64 9.19
CA PHE A 253 15.86 -7.22 9.45
C PHE A 253 15.57 -6.38 8.19
N GLN A 254 16.09 -6.72 7.01
CA GLN A 254 15.78 -5.98 5.76
C GLN A 254 14.28 -6.00 5.46
N ILE A 255 13.64 -7.17 5.59
CA ILE A 255 12.19 -7.31 5.39
C ILE A 255 11.43 -6.42 6.38
N ILE A 256 11.78 -6.49 7.67
CA ILE A 256 11.12 -5.71 8.71
C ILE A 256 11.34 -4.20 8.50
N ASN A 257 12.54 -3.81 8.09
CA ASN A 257 12.86 -2.43 7.72
C ASN A 257 11.94 -1.93 6.62
N ILE A 258 11.74 -2.71 5.55
CA ILE A 258 10.83 -2.36 4.47
C ILE A 258 9.39 -2.21 5.00
N PHE A 259 8.88 -3.16 5.79
CA PHE A 259 7.55 -3.05 6.38
C PHE A 259 7.39 -1.82 7.28
N CYS A 260 8.45 -1.46 8.02
CA CYS A 260 8.47 -0.27 8.86
C CYS A 260 8.45 1.03 8.02
N ASN A 261 9.21 1.09 6.92
CA ASN A 261 9.16 2.24 5.99
C ASN A 261 7.82 2.35 5.25
N ILE A 262 7.10 1.24 5.04
CA ILE A 262 5.71 1.26 4.53
C ILE A 262 4.72 1.78 5.58
N GLY A 263 5.06 1.71 6.87
CA GLY A 263 4.16 2.10 7.96
C GLY A 263 3.28 0.95 8.47
N LEU A 264 3.67 -0.31 8.24
CA LEU A 264 2.96 -1.49 8.74
C LEU A 264 3.30 -1.81 10.20
N THR A 265 3.00 -0.88 11.11
CA THR A 265 3.48 -0.91 12.50
C THR A 265 3.15 -2.20 13.26
N ARG A 266 1.90 -2.68 13.15
CA ARG A 266 1.46 -3.94 13.78
C ARG A 266 2.21 -5.18 13.26
N MET A 267 2.58 -5.18 11.98
CA MET A 267 3.33 -6.29 11.39
C MET A 267 4.76 -6.28 11.89
N VAL A 268 5.38 -5.09 11.95
CA VAL A 268 6.72 -4.88 12.52
C VAL A 268 6.76 -5.34 13.97
N GLU A 269 5.80 -4.92 14.80
CA GLU A 269 5.69 -5.35 16.19
C GLU A 269 5.61 -6.87 16.32
N ARG A 270 4.81 -7.54 15.47
CA ARG A 270 4.70 -9.00 15.47
C ARG A 270 6.03 -9.67 15.13
N LEU A 271 6.74 -9.18 14.12
CA LEU A 271 7.99 -9.78 13.62
C LEU A 271 9.19 -9.48 14.53
N CYS A 272 9.21 -8.35 15.24
CA CYS A 272 10.30 -7.98 16.13
C CYS A 272 10.30 -8.72 17.48
N LYS A 273 9.19 -9.33 17.90
CA LYS A 273 9.07 -9.99 19.22
C LYS A 273 10.13 -11.05 19.49
N ASP A 274 10.54 -11.75 18.45
CA ASP A 274 11.44 -12.89 18.55
C ASP A 274 12.88 -12.55 18.15
N LEU A 275 13.20 -11.27 17.94
CA LEU A 275 14.54 -10.81 17.57
C LEU A 275 15.38 -10.43 18.79
N ASP A 276 16.63 -10.89 18.79
CA ASP A 276 17.62 -10.53 19.79
C ASP A 276 17.90 -9.03 19.80
N GLN A 277 18.14 -8.47 20.99
CA GLN A 277 18.51 -7.07 21.15
C GLN A 277 19.80 -6.76 20.39
N SER A 278 19.68 -5.93 19.36
CA SER A 278 20.77 -5.45 18.51
C SER A 278 20.48 -4.02 18.06
N TYR A 279 21.48 -3.28 17.56
CA TYR A 279 21.24 -1.92 17.06
C TYR A 279 20.22 -1.88 15.92
N PHE A 280 20.15 -2.94 15.12
CA PHE A 280 19.16 -3.10 14.07
C PHE A 280 17.75 -3.06 14.64
N VAL A 281 17.53 -3.80 15.74
CA VAL A 281 16.24 -3.82 16.44
C VAL A 281 15.93 -2.47 17.09
N ASP A 282 16.92 -1.79 17.66
CA ASP A 282 16.72 -0.42 18.18
C ASP A 282 16.35 0.56 17.06
N TYR A 283 17.01 0.52 15.90
CA TYR A 283 16.64 1.34 14.75
C TYR A 283 15.20 1.08 14.27
N ILE A 284 14.81 -0.20 14.11
CA ILE A 284 13.44 -0.56 13.70
C ILE A 284 12.42 -0.06 14.72
N ASN A 285 12.68 -0.28 16.01
CA ASN A 285 11.79 0.16 17.06
C ASN A 285 11.70 1.68 17.09
N GLY A 286 12.82 2.39 16.91
CA GLY A 286 12.86 3.85 16.79
C GLY A 286 11.96 4.35 15.68
N LEU A 287 12.05 3.74 14.49
CA LEU A 287 11.20 4.08 13.35
C LEU A 287 9.73 3.69 13.56
N ASN A 288 9.48 2.54 14.19
CA ASN A 288 8.12 2.07 14.47
C ASN A 288 7.41 2.97 15.49
N TYR A 289 8.10 3.39 16.56
CA TYR A 289 7.60 4.38 17.52
C TYR A 289 7.41 5.75 16.88
N PHE A 290 8.31 6.16 15.98
CA PHE A 290 8.16 7.40 15.20
C PHE A 290 6.85 7.38 14.40
N ASN A 291 6.60 6.30 13.66
CA ASN A 291 5.36 6.11 12.90
C ASN A 291 4.11 6.04 13.80
N ALA A 292 4.25 5.54 15.03
CA ALA A 292 3.21 5.56 16.05
C ALA A 292 3.05 6.90 16.78
N LYS A 293 3.83 7.94 16.42
CA LYS A 293 3.87 9.28 17.04
C LYS A 293 4.35 9.27 18.50
N ASP A 294 5.04 8.22 18.92
CA ASP A 294 5.70 8.13 20.23
C ASP A 294 7.15 8.63 20.11
N LEU A 295 7.30 9.96 20.10
CA LEU A 295 8.59 10.61 19.86
C LEU A 295 9.59 10.37 21.00
N THR A 296 9.12 10.18 22.23
CA THR A 296 9.99 9.93 23.39
C THR A 296 10.67 8.57 23.28
N ASN A 297 9.90 7.50 23.05
CA ASN A 297 10.50 6.17 22.88
C ASN A 297 11.30 6.08 21.57
N SER A 298 10.84 6.76 20.52
CA SER A 298 11.59 6.87 19.26
C SER A 298 12.98 7.49 19.46
N GLN A 299 13.06 8.60 20.20
CA GLN A 299 14.31 9.29 20.50
C GLN A 299 15.30 8.38 21.22
N ILE A 300 14.88 7.76 22.34
CA ILE A 300 15.72 6.84 23.13
C ILE A 300 16.31 5.76 22.23
N LYS A 301 15.49 5.20 21.34
CA LYS A 301 15.90 4.13 20.44
C LYS A 301 16.91 4.58 19.40
N PHE A 302 16.73 5.75 18.79
CA PHE A 302 17.73 6.27 17.86
C PHE A 302 19.03 6.71 18.55
N GLU A 303 18.96 7.27 19.76
CA GLU A 303 20.17 7.60 20.56
C GLU A 303 20.99 6.33 20.86
N ASN A 304 20.35 5.24 21.27
CA ASN A 304 21.01 3.94 21.48
C ASN A 304 21.73 3.43 20.22
N VAL A 305 21.20 3.70 19.01
CA VAL A 305 21.86 3.34 17.75
C VAL A 305 23.15 4.13 17.58
N LEU A 306 23.18 5.42 17.94
CA LEU A 306 24.35 6.29 17.81
C LEU A 306 25.46 5.98 18.82
N GLU A 307 25.12 5.43 19.99
CA GLU A 307 26.11 5.01 20.99
C GLU A 307 26.97 3.83 20.52
N GLN A 308 26.53 3.09 19.50
CA GLN A 308 27.26 1.95 18.98
C GLN A 308 28.38 2.41 18.02
N LYS A 309 29.63 2.02 18.33
CA LYS A 309 30.86 2.50 17.67
C LYS A 309 31.02 2.15 16.19
N ASN A 310 30.13 1.34 15.62
CA ASN A 310 30.19 0.97 14.22
C ASN A 310 29.32 1.94 13.42
N VAL A 311 29.89 2.63 12.43
CA VAL A 311 29.09 3.44 11.49
C VAL A 311 28.26 2.47 10.66
N THR A 312 26.98 2.31 11.02
CA THR A 312 26.06 1.35 10.41
C THR A 312 25.33 1.97 9.23
N SER A 313 24.73 1.14 8.37
CA SER A 313 23.89 1.57 7.24
C SER A 313 22.67 2.42 7.63
N TYR A 314 22.32 2.47 8.91
CA TYR A 314 21.15 3.20 9.45
C TYR A 314 21.53 4.38 10.34
N PHE A 315 22.83 4.63 10.49
CA PHE A 315 23.35 5.69 11.33
C PHE A 315 22.86 7.07 10.86
N ILE A 316 22.94 7.35 9.56
CA ILE A 316 22.51 8.62 8.97
C ILE A 316 20.99 8.78 9.07
N ASP A 317 20.22 7.73 8.75
CA ASP A 317 18.75 7.74 8.88
C ASP A 317 18.33 8.04 10.33
N SER A 318 19.01 7.42 11.32
CA SER A 318 18.75 7.68 12.75
C SER A 318 19.00 9.14 13.14
N ILE A 319 20.07 9.77 12.62
CA ILE A 319 20.32 11.19 12.84
C ILE A 319 19.21 12.03 12.21
N LEU A 320 18.78 11.75 10.98
CA LEU A 320 17.72 12.51 10.32
C LEU A 320 16.40 12.47 11.09
N TYR A 321 16.01 11.31 11.62
CA TYR A 321 14.84 11.21 12.50
C TYR A 321 15.02 11.95 13.83
N LEU A 322 16.18 11.83 14.49
CA LEU A 322 16.48 12.58 15.70
C LEU A 322 16.41 14.09 15.49
N LEU A 323 16.87 14.59 14.34
CA LEU A 323 16.76 16.01 14.01
C LEU A 323 15.29 16.44 13.91
N ILE A 324 14.41 15.65 13.30
CA ILE A 324 12.97 15.97 13.31
C ILE A 324 12.45 16.04 14.76
N ILE A 325 12.80 15.05 15.60
CA ILE A 325 12.35 14.98 16.99
C ILE A 325 12.83 16.21 17.79
N TYR A 326 14.13 16.54 17.71
CA TYR A 326 14.69 17.71 18.37
C TYR A 326 14.07 19.00 17.88
N PHE A 327 13.83 19.12 16.58
CA PHE A 327 13.19 20.31 16.01
C PHE A 327 11.75 20.47 16.53
N LYS A 328 10.95 19.39 16.55
CA LYS A 328 9.59 19.41 17.11
C LYS A 328 9.58 19.75 18.61
N ASN A 329 10.58 19.30 19.35
CA ASN A 329 10.75 19.61 20.77
C ASN A 329 11.37 21.00 21.03
N GLN A 330 11.68 21.77 19.98
CA GLN A 330 12.39 23.06 20.05
C GLN A 330 13.79 22.97 20.68
N ASP A 331 14.38 21.77 20.69
CA ASP A 331 15.72 21.47 21.20
C ASP A 331 16.81 21.81 20.15
N TYR A 332 16.80 23.04 19.61
CA TYR A 332 17.67 23.41 18.48
C TYR A 332 19.17 23.27 18.80
N HIS A 333 19.55 23.53 20.05
CA HIS A 333 20.93 23.35 20.52
C HIS A 333 21.42 21.90 20.33
N LYS A 334 20.59 20.91 20.72
CA LYS A 334 20.92 19.49 20.56
C LYS A 334 21.11 19.12 19.09
N GLY A 335 20.29 19.67 18.19
CA GLY A 335 20.43 19.43 16.75
C GLY A 335 21.75 19.97 16.17
N VAL A 336 22.12 21.21 16.53
CA VAL A 336 23.43 21.79 16.12
C VAL A 336 24.59 20.98 16.67
N ASP A 337 24.52 20.57 17.94
CA ASP A 337 25.56 19.79 18.61
C ASP A 337 25.70 18.41 17.96
N LEU A 338 24.59 17.72 17.69
CA LEU A 338 24.58 16.41 16.99
C LEU A 338 25.22 16.49 15.60
N LEU A 339 24.85 17.51 14.81
CA LEU A 339 25.38 17.72 13.46
C LEU A 339 26.87 18.08 13.49
N SER A 340 27.30 18.88 14.46
CA SER A 340 28.71 19.28 14.62
C SER A 340 29.57 18.12 15.11
N PHE A 341 29.06 17.31 16.04
CA PHE A 341 29.76 16.14 16.56
C PHE A 341 30.07 15.11 15.45
N HIS A 342 29.14 14.93 14.50
CA HIS A 342 29.29 14.01 13.38
C HIS A 342 29.71 14.65 12.04
N GLU A 343 30.21 15.90 12.05
CA GLU A 343 30.55 16.65 10.83
C GLU A 343 31.52 15.90 9.90
N LYS A 344 32.48 15.17 10.46
CA LYS A 344 33.44 14.37 9.68
C LYS A 344 32.76 13.26 8.86
N ILE A 345 31.72 12.63 9.38
CA ILE A 345 30.98 11.58 8.70
C ILE A 345 30.23 12.18 7.51
N PHE A 346 29.58 13.34 7.72
CA PHE A 346 28.79 13.99 6.69
C PHE A 346 29.62 14.61 5.55
N LYS A 347 30.86 15.07 5.83
CA LYS A 347 31.74 15.68 4.82
C LYS A 347 31.99 14.81 3.58
N ASN A 348 31.93 13.49 3.73
CA ASN A 348 32.17 12.52 2.66
C ASN A 348 30.88 11.79 2.23
N HIS A 349 29.73 12.17 2.77
CA HIS A 349 28.46 11.51 2.48
C HIS A 349 27.75 12.16 1.28
N ILE A 350 26.98 11.36 0.53
CA ILE A 350 26.22 11.86 -0.63
C ILE A 350 25.18 12.92 -0.25
N LEU A 351 24.77 12.95 1.02
CA LEU A 351 23.80 13.92 1.56
C LEU A 351 24.44 15.18 2.18
N LYS A 352 25.74 15.42 1.96
CA LYS A 352 26.47 16.52 2.61
C LYS A 352 25.78 17.88 2.46
N ASN A 353 25.31 18.21 1.26
CA ASN A 353 24.68 19.50 0.98
C ASN A 353 23.37 19.64 1.76
N GLN A 354 22.51 18.61 1.72
CA GLN A 354 21.25 18.55 2.46
C GLN A 354 21.49 18.73 3.96
N ILE A 355 22.49 18.04 4.52
CA ILE A 355 22.83 18.14 5.94
C ILE A 355 23.36 19.54 6.30
N ASN A 356 24.15 20.18 5.44
CA ASN A 356 24.61 21.55 5.67
C ASN A 356 23.43 22.54 5.70
N TYR A 357 22.44 22.37 4.82
CA TYR A 357 21.23 23.19 4.84
C TYR A 357 20.43 22.98 6.13
N ILE A 358 20.23 21.73 6.54
CA ILE A 358 19.56 21.41 7.82
C ILE A 358 20.33 22.04 8.99
N LYS A 359 21.67 21.97 9.01
CA LYS A 359 22.49 22.60 10.04
C LYS A 359 22.26 24.11 10.11
N LYS A 360 22.27 24.79 8.96
CA LYS A 360 22.00 26.24 8.89
C LYS A 360 20.61 26.58 9.42
N ILE A 361 19.58 25.81 9.06
CA ILE A 361 18.22 25.98 9.59
C ILE A 361 18.22 25.87 11.12
N PHE A 362 18.87 24.86 11.68
CA PHE A 362 19.00 24.73 13.14
C PHE A 362 19.74 25.91 13.80
N GLU A 363 20.80 26.43 13.17
CA GLU A 363 21.54 27.59 13.66
C GLU A 363 20.69 28.87 13.66
N ASP A 364 19.92 29.10 12.59
CA ASP A 364 19.01 30.24 12.44
C ASP A 364 17.89 30.18 13.51
N PHE A 365 17.25 29.03 13.70
CA PHE A 365 16.23 28.83 14.74
C PHE A 365 16.80 28.98 16.16
N LYS A 366 18.00 28.44 16.41
CA LYS A 366 18.70 28.58 17.70
C LYS A 366 19.00 30.04 18.04
N ASN A 367 19.45 30.82 17.06
CA ASN A 367 19.88 32.20 17.26
C ASN A 367 18.78 33.24 17.02
N ASN A 368 17.58 32.82 16.58
CA ASN A 368 16.53 33.70 16.04
C ASN A 368 17.05 34.65 14.94
N LEU A 369 17.96 34.16 14.10
CA LEU A 369 18.56 34.91 12.99
C LEU A 369 18.00 34.36 11.68
N PHE A 370 16.92 34.96 11.19
CA PHE A 370 16.30 34.53 9.93
C PHE A 370 16.66 35.51 8.83
N ASN A 371 17.35 35.02 7.81
CA ASN A 371 17.72 35.80 6.63
C ASN A 371 17.11 35.17 5.38
N ASP A 372 16.68 35.99 4.44
CA ASP A 372 16.18 35.53 3.13
C ASP A 372 17.22 34.79 2.27
N GLN A 373 18.47 34.69 2.75
CA GLN A 373 19.62 34.15 2.05
C GLN A 373 19.88 32.65 2.30
N ILE A 374 18.92 31.87 2.78
CA ILE A 374 18.99 30.43 2.46
C ILE A 374 18.66 30.30 0.98
N MET A 375 19.66 30.59 0.13
CA MET A 375 19.61 30.32 -1.30
C MET A 375 19.44 28.82 -1.45
N ILE A 376 18.24 28.48 -1.85
CA ILE A 376 17.83 27.22 -2.43
C ILE A 376 18.74 27.04 -3.64
N ASP A 377 19.51 25.95 -3.68
CA ASP A 377 20.30 25.62 -4.87
C ASP A 377 19.41 25.74 -6.13
N ASN A 378 19.95 26.36 -7.18
CA ASN A 378 19.41 26.24 -8.54
C ASN A 378 19.33 24.76 -9.03
N ASP A 379 19.72 23.78 -8.19
CA ASP A 379 19.52 22.35 -8.40
C ASP A 379 18.07 21.90 -8.24
N PHE A 380 17.20 22.66 -7.55
CA PHE A 380 15.79 22.28 -7.42
C PHE A 380 15.02 22.41 -8.74
N SER A 381 15.42 23.36 -9.61
CA SER A 381 14.85 23.57 -10.94
C SER A 381 15.51 22.74 -12.05
N ASN A 382 16.74 22.24 -11.84
CA ASN A 382 17.55 21.59 -12.88
C ASN A 382 17.63 20.07 -12.78
N ILE A 383 17.19 19.47 -11.67
CA ILE A 383 17.14 18.01 -11.49
C ILE A 383 15.66 17.61 -11.41
N GLU A 384 15.18 16.84 -12.39
CA GLU A 384 13.85 16.23 -12.33
C GLU A 384 13.65 15.59 -10.96
N VAL A 385 12.61 16.00 -10.23
CA VAL A 385 12.22 15.48 -8.91
C VAL A 385 12.19 13.94 -8.91
N ASN A 386 11.94 13.34 -10.08
CA ASN A 386 11.91 11.91 -10.38
C ASN A 386 13.22 11.14 -10.13
N THR A 387 14.36 11.81 -10.01
CA THR A 387 15.68 11.18 -9.76
C THR A 387 16.15 11.28 -8.31
N ARG A 388 15.35 11.92 -7.43
CA ARG A 388 15.75 12.21 -6.04
C ARG A 388 15.51 11.01 -5.12
N SER A 389 16.42 10.81 -4.16
CA SER A 389 16.30 9.76 -3.14
C SER A 389 15.25 10.12 -2.07
N LYS A 390 14.72 9.10 -1.37
CA LYS A 390 13.75 9.29 -0.26
C LYS A 390 14.20 10.30 0.80
N ASN A 391 15.51 10.51 0.95
CA ASN A 391 16.10 11.36 1.96
C ASN A 391 15.79 12.86 1.74
N TYR A 392 15.37 13.26 0.54
CA TYR A 392 14.90 14.62 0.27
C TYR A 392 13.63 14.98 1.05
N LEU A 393 12.82 14.00 1.47
CA LEU A 393 11.63 14.24 2.27
C LEU A 393 11.95 14.93 3.60
N PHE A 394 13.08 14.58 4.23
CA PHE A 394 13.55 15.25 5.45
C PHE A 394 13.89 16.72 5.18
N LEU A 395 14.63 17.00 4.10
CA LEU A 395 15.02 18.36 3.74
C LEU A 395 13.80 19.22 3.42
N PHE A 396 12.86 18.69 2.64
CA PHE A 396 11.60 19.39 2.35
C PHE A 396 10.84 19.72 3.61
N TRP A 397 10.78 18.78 4.57
CA TRP A 397 10.15 19.03 5.85
C TRP A 397 10.79 20.24 6.56
N PHE A 398 12.11 20.28 6.69
CA PHE A 398 12.81 21.42 7.32
C PHE A 398 12.60 22.73 6.55
N TYR A 399 12.58 22.71 5.22
CA TYR A 399 12.30 23.90 4.43
C TYR A 399 10.89 24.42 4.59
N ILE A 400 9.89 23.54 4.71
CA ILE A 400 8.51 23.94 5.02
C ILE A 400 8.51 24.66 6.38
N GLN A 401 9.16 24.09 7.40
CA GLN A 401 9.23 24.73 8.74
C GLN A 401 9.93 26.09 8.71
N TYR A 402 11.04 26.23 7.95
CA TYR A 402 11.78 27.49 7.83
C TYR A 402 10.95 28.57 7.12
N ASN A 403 10.29 28.23 6.01
CA ASN A 403 9.47 29.19 5.27
C ASN A 403 8.20 29.59 6.03
N GLN A 404 7.58 28.67 6.76
CA GLN A 404 6.50 28.99 7.69
C GLN A 404 6.97 29.99 8.77
N LYS A 405 8.18 29.81 9.30
CA LYS A 405 8.76 30.75 10.29
C LYS A 405 9.01 32.15 9.71
N LEU A 406 9.31 32.24 8.41
CA LEU A 406 9.45 33.49 7.66
C LEU A 406 8.12 34.08 7.15
N ASN A 407 6.99 33.41 7.39
CA ASN A 407 5.68 33.74 6.79
C ASN A 407 5.68 33.72 5.24
N LYS A 408 6.53 32.89 4.62
CA LYS A 408 6.56 32.68 3.17
C LYS A 408 5.73 31.47 2.78
N THR A 409 4.42 31.62 2.82
CA THR A 409 3.46 30.53 2.57
C THR A 409 3.59 29.95 1.15
N GLU A 410 3.83 30.79 0.14
CA GLU A 410 4.01 30.33 -1.25
C GLU A 410 5.23 29.39 -1.38
N ASP A 411 6.37 29.77 -0.80
CA ASP A 411 7.58 28.96 -0.82
C ASP A 411 7.38 27.63 -0.05
N ALA A 412 6.71 27.68 1.10
CA ALA A 412 6.37 26.47 1.85
C ALA A 412 5.50 25.51 1.02
N LEU A 413 4.54 26.03 0.26
CA LEU A 413 3.66 25.24 -0.60
C LEU A 413 4.42 24.58 -1.75
N ILE A 414 5.43 25.25 -2.32
CA ILE A 414 6.30 24.66 -3.35
C ILE A 414 6.98 23.39 -2.82
N TYR A 415 7.54 23.42 -1.61
CA TYR A 415 8.20 22.24 -1.01
C TYR A 415 7.23 21.13 -0.62
N GLN A 416 6.02 21.50 -0.21
CA GLN A 416 4.96 20.52 0.02
C GLN A 416 4.58 19.82 -1.29
N ASN A 417 4.49 20.53 -2.41
CA ASN A 417 4.22 19.94 -3.72
C ASN A 417 5.38 19.02 -4.17
N TYR A 418 6.64 19.42 -3.99
CA TYR A 418 7.78 18.54 -4.26
C TYR A 418 7.77 17.27 -3.40
N SER A 419 7.34 17.39 -2.14
CA SER A 419 7.17 16.23 -1.26
C SER A 419 6.08 15.29 -1.79
N ARG A 420 4.95 15.82 -2.24
CA ARG A 420 3.84 15.05 -2.84
C ARG A 420 4.28 14.32 -4.10
N GLU A 421 4.95 15.00 -5.01
CA GLU A 421 5.46 14.39 -6.24
C GLU A 421 6.45 13.26 -5.93
N LEU A 422 7.39 13.48 -5.01
CA LEU A 422 8.35 12.46 -4.62
C LEU A 422 7.67 11.25 -3.97
N ILE A 423 6.74 11.46 -3.04
CA ILE A 423 5.98 10.38 -2.38
C ILE A 423 5.17 9.59 -3.41
N ASN A 424 4.51 10.26 -4.36
CA ASN A 424 3.76 9.60 -5.44
C ASN A 424 4.68 8.77 -6.34
N ASN A 425 5.85 9.29 -6.70
CA ASN A 425 6.85 8.56 -7.48
C ASN A 425 7.35 7.31 -6.77
N LEU A 426 7.65 7.40 -5.48
CA LEU A 426 8.05 6.25 -4.65
C LEU A 426 6.92 5.22 -4.58
N THR A 427 5.69 5.68 -4.39
CA THR A 427 4.49 4.83 -4.30
C THR A 427 4.19 4.09 -5.60
N ASN A 428 4.38 4.73 -6.75
CA ASN A 428 4.14 4.12 -8.06
C ASN A 428 5.03 2.89 -8.31
N LYS A 429 6.18 2.79 -7.64
CA LYS A 429 7.09 1.64 -7.70
C LYS A 429 6.68 0.47 -6.80
N ILE A 430 5.76 0.67 -5.85
CA ILE A 430 5.31 -0.35 -4.92
C ILE A 430 4.13 -1.11 -5.54
N SER A 431 4.21 -2.43 -5.68
CA SER A 431 3.09 -3.24 -6.17
C SER A 431 2.03 -3.50 -5.10
N GLY A 432 0.76 -3.27 -5.42
CA GLY A 432 -0.40 -3.61 -4.59
C GLY A 432 -1.09 -2.41 -3.93
N HIS A 433 -2.39 -2.26 -4.21
CA HIS A 433 -3.21 -1.13 -3.77
C HIS A 433 -3.11 -0.83 -2.26
N GLN A 434 -3.30 -1.85 -1.41
CA GLN A 434 -3.28 -1.67 0.04
C GLN A 434 -1.91 -1.17 0.54
N LEU A 435 -0.81 -1.66 -0.05
CA LEU A 435 0.54 -1.22 0.31
C LEU A 435 0.80 0.22 -0.15
N LYS A 436 0.37 0.58 -1.36
CA LYS A 436 0.43 1.96 -1.88
C LYS A 436 -0.30 2.94 -0.94
N GLU A 437 -1.54 2.62 -0.57
CA GLU A 437 -2.33 3.44 0.35
C GLU A 437 -1.66 3.57 1.72
N THR A 438 -1.18 2.44 2.26
CA THR A 438 -0.51 2.44 3.57
C THR A 438 0.76 3.27 3.53
N PHE A 439 1.62 3.09 2.52
CA PHE A 439 2.85 3.86 2.34
C PHE A 439 2.58 5.36 2.20
N ASN A 440 1.52 5.76 1.51
CA ASN A 440 1.14 7.17 1.39
C ASN A 440 0.68 7.79 2.72
N GLN A 441 -0.07 7.05 3.53
CA GLN A 441 -0.83 7.62 4.66
C GLN A 441 -0.25 7.32 6.04
N SER A 442 0.48 6.22 6.21
CA SER A 442 0.86 5.70 7.52
C SER A 442 2.21 6.22 8.04
N PRO A 443 3.28 6.35 7.24
CA PRO A 443 4.54 6.91 7.73
C PRO A 443 4.35 8.33 8.28
N PHE A 444 4.85 8.58 9.50
CA PHE A 444 4.56 9.84 10.17
C PHE A 444 5.19 11.05 9.45
N LEU A 445 6.38 10.87 8.85
CA LEU A 445 6.99 11.91 8.01
C LEU A 445 6.11 12.27 6.81
N HIS A 446 5.47 11.29 6.17
CA HIS A 446 4.55 11.56 5.05
C HIS A 446 3.33 12.34 5.54
N GLN A 447 2.75 11.96 6.69
CA GLN A 447 1.64 12.73 7.29
C GLN A 447 2.04 14.18 7.52
N MET A 448 3.20 14.43 8.15
CA MET A 448 3.68 15.78 8.43
C MET A 448 3.93 16.62 7.16
N LEU A 449 4.36 15.98 6.06
CA LEU A 449 4.55 16.66 4.77
C LEU A 449 3.22 16.98 4.07
N MET A 450 2.16 16.25 4.42
CA MET A 450 0.84 16.38 3.83
C MET A 450 -0.12 17.25 4.65
N GLU A 451 0.27 17.64 5.88
CA GLU A 451 -0.48 18.55 6.74
C GLU A 451 -0.69 19.92 6.07
N ASP A 452 -1.88 20.51 6.25
CA ASP A 452 -2.20 21.81 5.68
C ASP A 452 -1.28 22.90 6.26
N ILE A 453 -0.77 23.77 5.39
CA ILE A 453 0.05 24.91 5.78
C ILE A 453 -0.88 26.04 6.23
N ASP A 454 -0.68 26.54 7.44
CA ASP A 454 -1.42 27.71 7.94
C ASP A 454 -1.18 28.93 7.03
N ILE A 455 -2.25 29.46 6.47
CA ILE A 455 -2.21 30.67 5.63
C ILE A 455 -2.28 31.88 6.56
N VAL A 456 -1.14 32.54 6.77
CA VAL A 456 -1.10 33.83 7.45
C VAL A 456 -1.45 34.91 6.44
N PHE A 457 -2.69 35.41 6.49
CA PHE A 457 -3.07 36.61 5.71
C PHE A 457 -2.37 37.83 6.31
N ASN A 458 -1.32 38.32 5.65
CA ASN A 458 -0.75 39.63 5.95
C ASN A 458 -1.73 40.71 5.47
N SER A 459 -2.35 41.43 6.41
CA SER A 459 -3.22 42.58 6.13
C SER A 459 -2.50 43.80 5.55
N ASN A 460 -1.21 43.69 5.22
CA ASN A 460 -0.37 44.80 4.76
C ASN A 460 -0.14 44.82 3.24
N ASP A 461 -0.63 43.83 2.48
CA ASP A 461 -0.45 43.76 1.01
C ASP A 461 -1.72 44.15 0.22
N LEU A 462 -2.66 44.86 0.84
CA LEU A 462 -3.67 45.61 0.09
C LEU A 462 -3.05 46.93 -0.37
N SER A 463 -2.37 46.89 -1.52
CA SER A 463 -2.14 48.10 -2.30
C SER A 463 -3.49 48.62 -2.81
N ASP A 464 -3.71 49.91 -2.58
CA ASP A 464 -4.90 50.70 -2.90
C ASP A 464 -5.19 50.78 -4.42
N ASP A 465 -5.52 49.66 -5.07
CA ASP A 465 -5.94 49.63 -6.47
C ASP A 465 -7.19 48.75 -6.70
N LEU A 466 -8.15 48.83 -5.78
CA LEU A 466 -9.52 48.40 -6.06
C LEU A 466 -10.42 49.63 -6.05
N VAL A 467 -10.80 50.04 -7.27
CA VAL A 467 -11.92 50.94 -7.52
C VAL A 467 -13.15 50.36 -6.82
N ASP A 468 -13.66 51.08 -5.83
CA ASP A 468 -14.93 50.81 -5.18
C ASP A 468 -16.03 50.71 -6.23
N ILE A 469 -16.42 49.47 -6.56
CA ILE A 469 -17.76 49.20 -7.08
C ILE A 469 -18.56 48.80 -5.86
N ASP A 470 -19.28 49.78 -5.30
CA ASP A 470 -20.32 49.60 -4.29
C ASP A 470 -21.31 48.53 -4.77
N ILE A 471 -21.14 47.30 -4.31
CA ILE A 471 -22.19 46.30 -4.27
C ILE A 471 -22.43 45.98 -2.81
N ASP A 472 -23.36 46.73 -2.24
CA ASP A 472 -24.01 46.45 -0.96
C ASP A 472 -24.61 45.02 -0.99
N LEU A 473 -23.95 44.07 -0.36
CA LEU A 473 -24.52 42.77 -0.01
C LEU A 473 -24.46 42.58 1.51
N ASN A 474 -25.40 43.22 2.21
CA ASN A 474 -25.81 42.82 3.55
C ASN A 474 -26.42 41.40 3.48
N ILE A 475 -25.67 40.39 3.91
CA ILE A 475 -26.23 39.08 4.25
C ILE A 475 -26.21 38.96 5.78
N ASP A 476 -27.36 39.23 6.40
CA ASP A 476 -27.61 38.94 7.81
C ASP A 476 -27.46 37.43 8.07
N GLU A 477 -26.43 37.03 8.81
CA GLU A 477 -26.25 35.65 9.27
C GLU A 477 -27.37 35.26 10.25
N ASN A 478 -28.35 34.48 9.78
CA ASN A 478 -29.40 33.94 10.63
C ASN A 478 -28.85 32.83 11.54
N ILE A 479 -28.73 33.12 12.84
CA ILE A 479 -28.29 32.17 13.89
C ILE A 479 -29.50 31.41 14.45
N PHE A 480 -29.41 30.08 14.49
CA PHE A 480 -30.45 29.21 15.05
C PHE A 480 -30.59 29.41 16.57
N LYS A 481 -31.84 29.58 17.02
CA LYS A 481 -32.19 29.74 18.45
C LYS A 481 -32.07 28.45 19.27
N PHE A 482 -31.84 27.30 18.64
CA PHE A 482 -31.55 26.04 19.33
C PHE A 482 -30.75 25.10 18.44
N CYS A 483 -29.99 24.18 19.04
CA CYS A 483 -29.27 23.12 18.36
C CYS A 483 -30.24 21.99 18.00
N PHE A 484 -30.37 21.67 16.72
CA PHE A 484 -31.26 20.59 16.26
C PHE A 484 -30.75 19.19 16.62
N GLU A 485 -29.46 19.05 16.93
CA GLU A 485 -28.82 17.75 17.17
C GLU A 485 -28.82 17.33 18.64
N CYS A 486 -28.64 18.27 19.57
CA CYS A 486 -28.62 17.98 21.01
C CYS A 486 -29.70 18.74 21.82
N GLY A 487 -30.53 19.55 21.15
CA GLY A 487 -31.62 20.31 21.80
C GLY A 487 -31.17 21.53 22.62
N PHE A 488 -29.89 21.93 22.56
CA PHE A 488 -29.37 23.06 23.33
C PHE A 488 -30.06 24.38 22.92
N ASN A 489 -30.59 25.14 23.90
CA ASN A 489 -31.25 26.42 23.65
C ASN A 489 -30.23 27.56 23.52
N ASN A 490 -30.15 28.18 22.34
CA ASN A 490 -29.19 29.20 21.98
C ASN A 490 -29.73 30.62 22.18
N SER A 491 -30.08 30.96 23.43
CA SER A 491 -30.60 32.28 23.79
C SER A 491 -29.56 33.40 23.70
N LYS A 492 -28.27 33.07 23.52
CA LYS A 492 -27.13 33.99 23.46
C LYS A 492 -26.53 34.13 22.05
N SER A 493 -27.19 33.58 21.02
CA SER A 493 -26.77 33.70 19.62
C SER A 493 -25.34 33.21 19.34
N PHE A 494 -24.93 32.10 19.95
CA PHE A 494 -23.65 31.46 19.62
C PHE A 494 -23.68 30.91 18.19
N LYS A 495 -22.55 31.05 17.48
CA LYS A 495 -22.38 30.47 16.13
C LYS A 495 -22.11 28.95 16.16
N PHE A 496 -21.74 28.41 17.32
CA PHE A 496 -21.51 26.98 17.55
C PHE A 496 -22.16 26.54 18.87
N CYS A 497 -22.66 25.31 18.91
CA CYS A 497 -23.28 24.71 20.07
C CYS A 497 -22.22 24.40 21.13
N PRO A 498 -22.26 25.03 22.32
CA PRO A 498 -21.28 24.77 23.38
C PRO A 498 -21.32 23.33 23.91
N SER A 499 -22.46 22.64 23.71
CA SER A 499 -22.67 21.31 24.26
C SER A 499 -22.18 20.18 23.36
N CYS A 500 -22.19 20.35 22.04
CA CYS A 500 -21.83 19.29 21.09
C CYS A 500 -20.92 19.74 19.94
N GLY A 501 -20.56 21.03 19.88
CA GLY A 501 -19.68 21.58 18.85
C GLY A 501 -20.33 21.84 17.49
N ASN A 502 -21.61 21.48 17.29
CA ASN A 502 -22.26 21.65 15.98
C ASN A 502 -22.51 23.14 15.63
N LYS A 503 -22.45 23.50 14.35
CA LYS A 503 -22.63 24.88 13.86
C LYS A 503 -24.11 25.29 13.97
N LEU A 504 -24.35 26.50 14.48
CA LEU A 504 -25.67 27.09 14.71
C LEU A 504 -25.97 28.26 13.77
N THR A 505 -25.23 28.42 12.69
CA THR A 505 -25.53 29.36 11.60
C THR A 505 -26.15 28.59 10.44
N LYS A 506 -27.07 29.22 9.70
CA LYS A 506 -27.64 28.63 8.48
C LYS A 506 -26.62 28.28 7.41
#